data_AF-A0A660XYW0-F1
#
_entry.id   AF-A0A660XYW0-F1
#
_cell.length_a   1.000
_cell.length_b   1.000
_cell.length_c   1.000
_cell.angle_alpha   90.00
_cell.angle_beta   90.00
_cell.angle_gamma   90.00
#
_symmetry.space_group_name_H-M   'P 1'
#
loop_
_entity.id
_entity.type
_entity.pdbx_description
1 polymer ?
#
loop_
_entity_poly.entity_id
_entity_poly.type
_entity_poly.pdbx_seq_one_letter_code
_entity_poly.pdbx_strand_id
1 'polypeptide(L)' 'MRRKIIRVGSSRGILLPREVTKAMHWEFGTEIDLDVNTDRKEVTLKTIKVSLPDDYNLEHLRGIEEQLNLHADVLGGIDD' A
#
# COMPACT_ATOMS: atom_id res chain seq x y z
N MET A 1 4.98 18.03 -15.03
CA MET A 1 3.57 18.48 -14.96
C MET A 1 3.45 19.57 -13.90
N ARG A 2 2.77 20.70 -14.17
CA ARG A 2 2.66 21.81 -13.20
C ARG A 2 1.47 21.61 -12.26
N ARG A 3 1.66 21.86 -10.96
CA ARG A 3 0.62 21.82 -9.92
C ARG A 3 0.62 23.10 -9.11
N LYS A 4 -0.51 23.38 -8.46
CA LYS A 4 -0.69 24.50 -7.55
C LYS A 4 -0.80 23.98 -6.12
N ILE A 5 -0.17 24.68 -5.18
CA ILE A 5 -0.38 24.48 -3.75
C ILE A 5 -1.72 25.07 -3.37
N ILE A 6 -2.55 24.28 -2.72
CA ILE A 6 -3.86 24.68 -2.21
C ILE A 6 -3.88 24.69 -0.69
N ARG A 7 -4.86 25.39 -0.12
CA ARG A 7 -5.11 25.39 1.33
C ARG A 7 -6.16 24.35 1.67
N VAL A 8 -5.88 23.51 2.65
CA VAL A 8 -6.81 22.52 3.21
C VAL A 8 -6.82 22.71 4.71
N GLY A 9 -7.83 23.42 5.23
CA GLY A 9 -7.87 23.82 6.64
C GLY A 9 -6.68 24.69 7.04
N SER A 10 -5.98 24.28 8.10
CA SER A 10 -4.72 24.89 8.56
C SER A 10 -3.48 24.41 7.79
N SER A 11 -3.63 23.46 6.86
CA SER A 11 -2.54 22.82 6.12
C SER A 11 -2.45 23.27 4.66
N ARG A 12 -1.33 22.93 4.02
CA ARG A 12 -1.10 23.10 2.58
C ARG A 12 -1.11 21.73 1.91
N GLY A 13 -1.71 21.63 0.73
CA GLY A 13 -1.79 20.40 -0.04
C GLY A 13 -1.48 20.63 -1.52
N ILE A 14 -1.24 19.54 -2.25
CA ILE A 14 -1.08 19.54 -3.70
C ILE A 14 -2.12 18.58 -4.28
N LEU A 15 -2.81 19.00 -5.34
CA LEU A 15 -3.74 18.13 -6.05
C LEU A 15 -2.98 17.21 -7.00
N LEU A 16 -3.07 15.91 -6.77
CA LEU A 16 -2.57 14.88 -7.66
C LEU A 16 -3.69 14.42 -8.61
N PRO A 17 -3.40 14.14 -9.90
CA PRO A 17 -4.36 13.51 -10.78
C PRO A 17 -4.71 12.13 -10.28
N ARG A 18 -5.92 11.72 -10.66
CA ARG A 18 -6.40 10.36 -10.45
C ARG A 18 -5.46 9.29 -11.04
N GLU A 19 -4.79 9.59 -12.14
CA GLU A 19 -3.83 8.66 -12.77
C GLU A 19 -2.63 8.37 -11.87
N VAL A 20 -2.11 9.40 -11.19
CA VAL A 20 -0.96 9.25 -10.28
C VAL A 20 -1.35 8.46 -9.04
N THR A 21 -2.49 8.80 -8.43
CA THR A 21 -2.96 8.10 -7.23
C THR A 21 -3.33 6.65 -7.54
N LYS A 22 -3.92 6.38 -8.72
CA LYS A 22 -4.22 5.01 -9.17
C LYS A 22 -2.95 4.19 -9.43
N ALA A 23 -1.95 4.77 -10.09
CA ALA A 23 -0.69 4.08 -10.38
C ALA A 23 0.11 3.75 -9.12
N MET A 24 0.00 4.61 -8.09
CA MET A 24 0.69 4.42 -6.80
C MET A 24 -0.14 3.65 -5.77
N HIS A 25 -1.37 3.23 -6.11
CA HIS A 25 -2.35 2.65 -5.17
C HIS A 25 -2.57 3.51 -3.92
N TRP A 26 -2.57 4.84 -4.08
CA TRP A 26 -2.88 5.78 -3.02
C TRP A 26 -4.38 6.04 -2.98
N GLU A 27 -5.04 5.42 -2.01
CA GLU A 27 -6.45 5.64 -1.71
C GLU A 27 -6.62 6.74 -0.67
N PHE A 28 -7.86 7.19 -0.46
CA PHE A 28 -8.13 8.18 0.57
C PHE A 28 -7.76 7.62 1.95
N GLY A 29 -6.95 8.36 2.71
CA GLY A 29 -6.44 7.91 4.00
C GLY A 29 -5.17 7.06 3.95
N THR A 30 -4.62 6.77 2.76
CA THR A 30 -3.31 6.10 2.64
C THR A 30 -2.22 6.98 3.23
N GLU A 31 -1.46 6.44 4.18
CA GLU A 31 -0.28 7.08 4.72
C GLU A 31 0.88 6.99 3.71
N ILE A 32 1.54 8.12 3.48
CA ILE A 32 2.66 8.25 2.55
C ILE A 32 3.81 8.97 3.25
N ASP A 33 5.03 8.63 2.85
CA ASP A 33 6.23 9.29 3.32
C ASP A 33 6.55 10.51 2.43
N LEU A 34 6.95 11.61 3.06
CA LEU A 34 7.33 12.85 2.39
C LEU A 34 8.77 13.21 2.76
N ASP A 35 9.63 13.15 1.75
CA ASP A 35 11.06 13.40 1.86
C ASP A 35 11.42 14.72 1.17
N VAL A 36 12.13 15.60 1.88
CA VAL A 36 12.51 16.93 1.39
C VAL A 36 14.01 16.98 1.18
N ASN A 37 14.43 17.11 -0.07
CA ASN A 37 15.82 17.35 -0.42
C ASN A 37 16.05 18.86 -0.59
N THR A 38 16.65 19.50 0.40
CA THR A 38 16.89 20.96 0.41
C THR A 38 17.92 21.41 -0.60
N ASP A 39 18.95 20.60 -0.85
CA ASP A 39 20.03 20.90 -1.79
C ASP A 39 19.51 20.93 -3.23
N ARG A 40 18.66 19.97 -3.58
CA ARG A 40 18.03 19.86 -4.91
C ARG A 40 16.72 20.62 -5.02
N LYS A 41 16.18 21.12 -3.90
CA LYS A 41 14.86 21.78 -3.80
C LYS A 41 13.73 20.89 -4.32
N GLU A 42 13.78 19.62 -3.96
CA GLU A 42 12.82 18.61 -4.40
C GLU A 42 12.04 18.05 -3.20
N VAL A 43 10.78 17.72 -3.43
CA VAL A 43 9.94 16.98 -2.49
C VAL A 43 9.54 15.68 -3.15
N THR A 44 9.84 14.56 -2.50
CA THR A 44 9.54 13.22 -3.00
C THR A 44 8.48 12.58 -2.12
N LEU A 45 7.41 12.10 -2.74
CA LEU A 45 6.36 11.33 -2.07
C LEU A 45 6.61 9.85 -2.33
N LYS A 46 6.70 9.05 -1.27
CA LYS A 46 6.98 7.61 -1.34
C LYS A 46 5.85 6.82 -0.67
N THR A 47 5.48 5.70 -1.26
CA THR A 47 4.61 4.73 -0.57
C THR A 47 5.38 4.16 0.61
N ILE A 48 4.76 4.15 1.79
CA ILE A 48 5.31 3.44 2.94
C ILE A 48 5.22 1.95 2.59
N LYS A 49 6.36 1.33 2.27
CA LYS A 49 6.40 -0.12 2.15
C LYS A 49 6.17 -0.65 3.56
N VAL A 50 5.00 -1.23 3.79
CA VAL A 50 4.79 -2.10 4.95
C VAL A 50 5.73 -3.26 4.72
N SER A 51 6.92 -3.21 5.33
CA SER A 51 7.74 -4.39 5.48
C SER A 51 6.89 -5.37 6.27
N LEU A 52 6.45 -6.45 5.63
CA LEU A 52 6.01 -7.62 6.37
C LEU A 52 7.15 -7.92 7.36
N PRO A 53 6.89 -8.05 8.67
CA PRO A 53 7.93 -8.45 9.58
C PRO A 53 8.54 -9.75 9.03
N ASP A 54 9.88 -9.85 9.01
CA ASP A 54 10.62 -11.02 8.50
C ASP A 54 10.16 -12.35 9.15
N ASP A 55 9.39 -12.28 10.24
CA ASP A 55 8.72 -13.38 10.92
C ASP A 55 7.48 -13.97 10.21
N TYR A 56 6.97 -13.36 9.14
CA TYR A 56 6.03 -14.07 8.25
C TYR A 56 6.82 -15.08 7.42
N ASN A 57 7.11 -16.21 8.05
CA ASN A 57 7.77 -17.34 7.44
C ASN A 57 6.91 -17.81 6.26
N LEU A 58 7.30 -17.42 5.04
CA LEU A 58 6.59 -17.73 3.79
C LEU A 58 6.41 -19.24 3.60
N GLU A 59 7.27 -20.05 4.21
CA GLU A 59 7.13 -21.51 4.26
C GLU A 59 5.90 -21.96 5.07
N HIS A 60 5.59 -21.24 6.15
CA HIS A 60 4.42 -21.54 6.98
C HIS A 60 3.11 -21.23 6.24
N LEU A 61 3.08 -20.16 5.45
CA LEU A 61 1.94 -19.82 4.58
C LEU A 61 1.77 -20.85 3.45
N ARG A 62 2.87 -21.32 2.85
CA ARG A 62 2.81 -22.43 1.87
C ARG A 62 2.32 -23.73 2.50
N GLY A 63 2.78 -24.06 3.71
CA GLY A 63 2.31 -25.23 4.43
C GLY A 63 0.81 -25.19 4.72
N ILE A 64 0.26 -24.01 5.04
CA ILE A 64 -1.19 -23.83 5.19
C ILE A 64 -1.92 -24.03 3.86
N GLU A 65 -1.38 -23.51 2.76
CA GLU A 65 -1.94 -23.69 1.42
C GLU A 65 -1.94 -25.16 0.96
N GLU A 66 -0.85 -25.89 1.23
CA GLU A 66 -0.76 -27.33 0.98
C GLU A 66 -1.75 -28.13 1.83
N GLN A 67 -1.89 -27.81 3.13
CA GLN A 67 -2.85 -28.48 4.01
C GLN A 67 -4.31 -28.20 3.61
N LEU A 68 -4.62 -26.97 3.20
CA LEU A 68 -5.95 -26.61 2.70
C LEU A 68 -6.29 -27.35 1.40
N ASN A 69 -5.33 -27.49 0.48
CA ASN A 69 -5.51 -28.28 -0.73
C ASN A 69 -5.64 -29.78 -0.43
N LEU A 70 -4.86 -30.31 0.52
CA LEU A 70 -4.94 -31.73 0.91
C LEU A 70 -6.28 -32.10 1.53
N HIS A 71 -6.92 -31.15 2.21
CA HIS A 71 -8.19 -31.33 2.90
C HIS A 71 -9.37 -30.64 2.20
N ALA A 72 -9.17 -30.19 0.95
CA ALA A 72 -10.22 -29.55 0.15
C ALA A 72 -11.45 -30.45 -0.05
N ASP A 73 -11.23 -31.77 -0.14
CA ASP A 73 -12.30 -32.77 -0.27
C ASP A 73 -13.19 -32.86 1.00
N VAL A 74 -12.63 -32.56 2.18
CA VAL A 74 -13.35 -32.55 3.47
C VAL A 74 -14.04 -31.19 3.69
N LEU A 75 -13.42 -30.11 3.25
CA LEU A 75 -13.93 -28.75 3.39
C LEU A 75 -15.04 -28.40 2.38
N GLY A 76 -15.05 -29.05 1.21
CA GLY A 76 -16.10 -28.91 0.20
C GLY A 76 -17.43 -29.59 0.55
N GLY A 77 -17.49 -30.35 1.66
CA GLY A 77 -18.70 -31.01 2.15
C GLY A 77 -19.51 -30.21 3.17
N ILE A 78 -19.10 -28.98 3.50
CA ILE A 78 -19.83 -28.10 4.43
C ILE A 78 -20.73 -27.17 3.61
N ASP A 79 -21.66 -27.74 2.84
CA ASP A 79 -22.73 -26.98 2.17
C ASP A 79 -24.04 -27.80 2.19
N ASP A 80 -24.36 -28.37 3.36
CA ASP A 80 -25.72 -28.81 3.73
C ASP A 80 -26.01 -28.41 5.19
#